data_AF-A0A662DRB5-F1
#
_entry.id   AF-A0A662DRB5-F1
#
_cell.length_a   1.000
_cell.length_b   1.000
_cell.length_c   1.000
_cell.angle_alpha   90.00
_cell.angle_beta   90.00
_cell.angle_gamma   90.00
#
_symmetry.space_group_name_H-M   'P 1'
#
loop_
_entity.id
_entity.type
_entity.pdbx_description
1 polymer ?
#
loop_
_entity_poly.entity_id
_entity_poly.type
_entity_poly.pdbx_seq_one_letter_code
_entity_poly.pdbx_strand_id
1 'polypeptide(L)'
;KIVVEGECMPGNAMFIHNNTENAPFGPNNSVLICSKDASEQTFSSAASLDVVAHEWGHGVVFTSVDWDMSNIMKAQFHEGWADIIGHGAEWHMENAGTSSEMADWNFDEDSRPQGGYARKVNLDDGELINNTDPVEDENQYCCYSTDPCGGDYGHYGGMKLAVAFWLAADGTTDDGTVEHRNPVCRRDPDDLPSEVDCNLTVTELGHWPATRIFFRVLTVYANSTDDWNSFAEYAKHSAYDLYATNYPGCTNAYDEQDTVQDAFSAIGYPGPTPSHRYCQLCGCPD
;
A
#
# COMPACT_ATOMS: atom_id res chain seq x y z
N LYS A 1 1.91 -20.38 -6.53
CA LYS A 1 1.20 -21.14 -7.61
C LYS A 1 -0.17 -20.51 -7.78
N ILE A 2 -0.75 -20.49 -8.98
CA ILE A 2 -2.15 -20.06 -9.17
C ILE A 2 -2.98 -21.31 -9.44
N VAL A 3 -4.10 -21.46 -8.72
CA VAL A 3 -5.05 -22.55 -8.87
C VAL A 3 -6.42 -21.94 -9.17
N VAL A 4 -7.11 -22.46 -10.18
CA VAL A 4 -8.44 -21.98 -10.57
C VAL A 4 -9.44 -23.10 -10.28
N GLU A 5 -10.40 -22.85 -9.39
CA GLU A 5 -11.48 -23.78 -9.08
C GLU A 5 -12.85 -23.13 -9.33
N GLY A 6 -13.76 -23.87 -9.97
CA GLY A 6 -15.01 -23.29 -10.49
C GLY A 6 -16.06 -22.94 -9.43
N GLU A 7 -16.10 -23.64 -8.29
CA GLU A 7 -17.08 -23.41 -7.22
C GLU A 7 -16.41 -23.48 -5.84
N CYS A 8 -16.18 -22.33 -5.20
CA CYS A 8 -15.63 -22.25 -3.84
C CYS A 8 -16.04 -20.94 -3.13
N MET A 9 -16.05 -20.93 -1.79
CA MET A 9 -16.19 -19.69 -1.01
C MET A 9 -14.81 -19.11 -0.70
N PRO A 10 -14.61 -17.78 -0.72
CA PRO A 10 -15.63 -16.72 -0.66
C PRO A 10 -16.23 -16.26 -2.01
N GLY A 11 -15.64 -16.67 -3.14
CA GLY A 11 -15.98 -16.10 -4.45
C GLY A 11 -15.14 -14.85 -4.75
N ASN A 12 -13.82 -14.99 -4.64
CA ASN A 12 -12.80 -14.04 -5.08
C ASN A 12 -11.47 -14.80 -5.29
N ALA A 13 -10.37 -14.10 -5.62
CA ALA A 13 -9.04 -14.61 -5.36
C ALA A 13 -8.80 -14.72 -3.84
N MET A 14 -7.99 -15.68 -3.41
CA MET A 14 -7.64 -15.90 -2.00
C MET A 14 -6.28 -16.60 -1.86
N PHE A 15 -5.44 -16.16 -0.95
CA PHE A 15 -4.20 -16.86 -0.63
C PHE A 15 -4.42 -18.05 0.31
N ILE A 16 -4.04 -19.24 -0.14
CA ILE A 16 -4.07 -20.47 0.64
C ILE A 16 -2.72 -20.66 1.34
N HIS A 17 -2.57 -20.15 2.56
CA HIS A 17 -1.35 -20.36 3.35
C HIS A 17 -1.21 -21.83 3.78
N ASN A 18 -2.20 -22.36 4.51
CA ASN A 18 -2.25 -23.75 4.94
C ASN A 18 -3.60 -24.38 4.64
N ASN A 19 -3.64 -25.30 3.68
CA ASN A 19 -4.78 -26.18 3.47
C ASN A 19 -4.91 -27.11 4.68
N THR A 20 -6.05 -27.02 5.36
CA THR A 20 -6.44 -27.96 6.42
C THR A 20 -7.55 -28.87 5.88
N GLU A 21 -7.71 -30.06 6.48
CA GLU A 21 -8.70 -31.06 6.03
C GLU A 21 -10.16 -30.54 5.95
N ASN A 22 -10.47 -29.39 6.56
CA ASN A 22 -11.79 -28.77 6.59
C ASN A 22 -12.01 -27.68 5.52
N ALA A 23 -11.01 -27.35 4.71
CA ALA A 23 -11.06 -26.30 3.67
C ALA A 23 -10.11 -26.61 2.48
N PRO A 24 -10.32 -27.73 1.75
CA PRO A 24 -9.39 -28.22 0.73
C PRO A 24 -9.56 -27.50 -0.61
N PHE A 25 -9.46 -26.18 -0.62
CA PHE A 25 -9.73 -25.35 -1.80
C PHE A 25 -8.51 -25.15 -2.71
N GLY A 26 -7.34 -25.68 -2.33
CA GLY A 26 -6.12 -25.56 -3.13
C GLY A 26 -4.86 -26.02 -2.39
N PRO A 27 -3.71 -26.16 -3.07
CA PRO A 27 -2.44 -26.49 -2.42
C PRO A 27 -1.95 -25.36 -1.51
N ASN A 28 -1.16 -25.68 -0.48
CA ASN A 28 -0.50 -24.65 0.33
C ASN A 28 0.38 -23.74 -0.54
N ASN A 29 0.46 -22.47 -0.16
CA ASN A 29 1.21 -21.41 -0.83
C ASN A 29 0.77 -21.19 -2.29
N SER A 30 -0.53 -21.07 -2.49
CA SER A 30 -1.12 -20.70 -3.78
C SER A 30 -2.16 -19.61 -3.65
N VAL A 31 -2.30 -18.82 -4.72
CA VAL A 31 -3.49 -18.01 -4.95
C VAL A 31 -4.54 -18.92 -5.58
N LEU A 32 -5.67 -19.04 -4.92
CA LEU A 32 -6.86 -19.68 -5.43
C LEU A 32 -7.74 -18.61 -6.07
N ILE A 33 -8.17 -18.84 -7.30
CA ILE A 33 -9.20 -18.05 -7.97
C ILE A 33 -10.46 -18.91 -7.91
N CYS A 34 -11.50 -18.43 -7.24
CA CYS A 34 -12.75 -19.17 -7.19
C CYS A 34 -14.00 -18.30 -7.23
N SER A 35 -15.10 -18.92 -7.65
CA SER A 35 -16.41 -18.28 -7.71
C SER A 35 -17.41 -19.00 -6.83
N LYS A 36 -18.14 -18.26 -6.00
CA LYS A 36 -19.18 -18.83 -5.14
C LYS A 36 -20.45 -19.17 -5.93
N ASP A 37 -20.77 -18.33 -6.91
CA ASP A 37 -22.03 -18.38 -7.66
C ASP A 37 -21.82 -18.40 -9.18
N ALA A 38 -20.58 -18.60 -9.66
CA ALA A 38 -20.18 -18.50 -11.06
C ALA A 38 -20.63 -17.18 -11.76
N SER A 39 -20.79 -16.10 -10.99
CA SER A 39 -21.19 -14.81 -11.55
C SER A 39 -20.04 -14.17 -12.33
N GLU A 40 -20.36 -13.45 -13.40
CA GLU A 40 -19.38 -12.70 -14.21
C GLU A 40 -18.55 -11.76 -13.33
N GLN A 41 -19.21 -11.02 -12.44
CA GLN A 41 -18.56 -10.12 -11.48
C GLN A 41 -17.52 -10.84 -10.60
N THR A 42 -17.85 -12.03 -10.10
CA THR A 42 -16.93 -12.80 -9.26
C THR A 42 -15.71 -13.28 -10.03
N PHE A 43 -15.88 -13.68 -11.30
CA PHE A 43 -14.74 -14.05 -12.13
C PHE A 43 -13.90 -12.84 -12.54
N SER A 44 -14.53 -11.69 -12.76
CA SER A 44 -13.82 -10.43 -12.98
C SER A 44 -12.95 -10.07 -11.77
N SER A 45 -13.48 -10.12 -10.54
CA SER A 45 -12.70 -9.84 -9.31
C SER A 45 -11.55 -10.79 -9.11
N ALA A 46 -11.80 -12.08 -9.30
CA ALA A 46 -10.75 -13.07 -9.17
C ALA A 46 -9.74 -13.05 -10.34
N ALA A 47 -9.98 -12.25 -11.39
CA ALA A 47 -9.09 -12.04 -12.52
C ALA A 47 -8.44 -10.64 -12.56
N SER A 48 -8.92 -9.69 -11.76
CA SER A 48 -8.32 -8.35 -11.59
C SER A 48 -6.86 -8.51 -11.16
N LEU A 49 -5.96 -7.82 -11.86
CA LEU A 49 -4.53 -8.05 -11.71
C LEU A 49 -4.04 -7.65 -10.32
N ASP A 50 -4.48 -6.49 -9.84
CA ASP A 50 -4.20 -5.95 -8.51
C ASP A 50 -4.70 -6.88 -7.39
N VAL A 51 -5.88 -7.48 -7.53
CA VAL A 51 -6.47 -8.45 -6.58
C VAL A 51 -5.65 -9.74 -6.56
N VAL A 52 -5.35 -10.33 -7.72
CA VAL A 52 -4.53 -11.55 -7.80
C VAL A 52 -3.12 -11.31 -7.24
N ALA A 53 -2.55 -10.14 -7.53
CA ALA A 53 -1.24 -9.74 -7.03
C ALA A 53 -1.26 -9.44 -5.52
N HIS A 54 -2.33 -8.86 -4.98
CA HIS A 54 -2.56 -8.67 -3.55
C HIS A 54 -2.57 -10.02 -2.83
N GLU A 55 -3.36 -10.99 -3.32
CA GLU A 55 -3.40 -12.33 -2.74
C GLU A 55 -2.04 -13.03 -2.83
N TRP A 56 -1.31 -12.84 -3.93
CA TRP A 56 0.07 -13.32 -4.02
C TRP A 56 0.99 -12.62 -3.01
N GLY A 57 0.75 -11.33 -2.76
CA GLY A 57 1.42 -10.50 -1.78
C GLY A 57 1.33 -11.03 -0.36
N HIS A 58 0.18 -11.57 0.06
CA HIS A 58 0.08 -12.31 1.34
C HIS A 58 1.12 -13.42 1.45
N GLY A 59 1.34 -14.17 0.37
CA GLY A 59 2.37 -15.20 0.30
C GLY A 59 3.78 -14.66 0.49
N VAL A 60 4.07 -13.47 -0.02
CA VAL A 60 5.34 -12.77 0.22
C VAL A 60 5.46 -12.39 1.70
N VAL A 61 4.41 -11.86 2.32
CA VAL A 61 4.40 -11.51 3.74
C VAL A 61 4.66 -12.74 4.62
N PHE A 62 3.94 -13.85 4.38
CA PHE A 62 4.13 -15.11 5.10
C PHE A 62 5.54 -15.70 4.98
N THR A 63 6.20 -15.50 3.83
CA THR A 63 7.54 -16.07 3.60
C THR A 63 8.67 -15.13 3.99
N SER A 64 8.39 -13.85 4.19
CA SER A 64 9.38 -12.83 4.55
C SER A 64 9.38 -12.57 6.06
N VAL A 65 8.24 -12.14 6.63
CA VAL A 65 8.16 -11.64 8.01
C VAL A 65 7.19 -12.45 8.87
N ASP A 66 6.17 -13.05 8.26
CA ASP A 66 5.15 -13.89 8.93
C ASP A 66 4.49 -13.17 10.12
N TRP A 67 3.93 -11.99 9.86
CA TRP A 67 3.25 -11.20 10.89
C TRP A 67 2.00 -11.91 11.43
N ASP A 68 1.90 -11.97 12.75
CA ASP A 68 0.74 -12.52 13.46
C ASP A 68 -0.50 -11.63 13.25
N MET A 69 -1.38 -12.06 12.36
CA MET A 69 -2.63 -11.36 12.03
C MET A 69 -3.64 -11.31 13.20
N SER A 70 -3.41 -12.01 14.32
CA SER A 70 -4.22 -11.80 15.52
C SER A 70 -3.91 -10.48 16.23
N ASN A 71 -2.77 -9.87 15.93
CA ASN A 71 -2.44 -8.50 16.33
C ASN A 71 -2.97 -7.52 15.29
N ILE A 72 -3.81 -6.57 15.72
CA ILE A 72 -4.47 -5.59 14.85
C ILE A 72 -3.47 -4.81 13.98
N MET A 73 -2.39 -4.29 14.56
CA MET A 73 -1.38 -3.52 13.81
C MET A 73 -0.65 -4.41 12.79
N LYS A 74 -0.46 -5.68 13.13
CA LYS A 74 0.21 -6.63 12.23
C LYS A 74 -0.69 -7.09 11.09
N ALA A 75 -2.00 -7.22 11.33
CA ALA A 75 -2.97 -7.39 10.26
C ALA A 75 -2.97 -6.20 9.28
N GLN A 76 -2.86 -4.97 9.79
CA GLN A 76 -2.73 -3.78 8.94
C GLN A 76 -1.49 -3.84 8.05
N PHE A 77 -0.34 -4.23 8.61
CA PHE A 77 0.88 -4.38 7.82
C PHE A 77 0.69 -5.46 6.76
N HIS A 78 0.12 -6.60 7.15
CA HIS A 78 -0.12 -7.72 6.25
C HIS A 78 -0.92 -7.29 5.01
N GLU A 79 -2.04 -6.60 5.23
CA GLU A 79 -2.93 -6.12 4.16
C GLU A 79 -2.30 -4.98 3.35
N GLY A 80 -1.71 -3.98 4.01
CA GLY A 80 -1.10 -2.84 3.32
C GLY A 80 0.07 -3.23 2.42
N TRP A 81 0.85 -4.25 2.82
CA TRP A 81 1.92 -4.79 1.99
C TRP A 81 1.40 -5.60 0.79
N ALA A 82 0.26 -6.29 0.96
CA ALA A 82 -0.43 -6.94 -0.15
C ALA A 82 -0.96 -5.90 -1.15
N ASP A 83 -1.54 -4.79 -0.69
CA ASP A 83 -2.01 -3.68 -1.53
C ASP A 83 -0.89 -3.05 -2.36
N ILE A 84 0.28 -2.78 -1.76
CA ILE A 84 1.43 -2.26 -2.51
C ILE A 84 1.85 -3.21 -3.63
N ILE A 85 1.84 -4.52 -3.38
CA ILE A 85 2.18 -5.52 -4.39
C ILE A 85 1.11 -5.55 -5.48
N GLY A 86 -0.16 -5.43 -5.11
CA GLY A 86 -1.30 -5.28 -6.02
C GLY A 86 -1.10 -4.12 -7.00
N HIS A 87 -1.11 -2.90 -6.48
CA HIS A 87 -0.92 -1.68 -7.29
C HIS A 87 0.43 -1.71 -8.03
N GLY A 88 1.50 -2.16 -7.38
CA GLY A 88 2.82 -2.25 -7.99
C GLY A 88 2.87 -3.21 -9.19
N ALA A 89 2.08 -4.28 -9.19
CA ALA A 89 1.96 -5.21 -10.30
C ALA A 89 1.14 -4.60 -11.45
N GLU A 90 0.03 -3.94 -11.12
CA GLU A 90 -0.83 -3.28 -12.09
C GLU A 90 -0.08 -2.18 -12.86
N TRP A 91 0.54 -1.21 -12.15
CA TRP A 91 1.38 -0.16 -12.72
C TRP A 91 2.60 -0.68 -13.50
N HIS A 92 3.00 -1.95 -13.28
CA HIS A 92 4.08 -2.57 -14.05
C HIS A 92 3.59 -3.16 -15.37
N MET A 93 2.37 -3.68 -15.40
CA MET A 93 1.87 -4.52 -16.50
C MET A 93 0.91 -3.78 -17.42
N GLU A 94 0.23 -2.76 -16.91
CA GLU A 94 -0.86 -2.10 -17.59
C GLU A 94 -0.50 -0.66 -17.94
N ASN A 95 -1.30 -0.06 -18.83
CA ASN A 95 -1.12 1.36 -19.16
C ASN A 95 -1.90 2.19 -18.15
N ALA A 96 -1.39 3.37 -17.81
CA ALA A 96 -2.11 4.32 -16.97
C ALA A 96 -3.48 4.68 -17.60
N GLY A 97 -4.53 4.66 -16.80
CA GLY A 97 -5.89 4.95 -17.27
C GLY A 97 -6.90 4.97 -16.13
N THR A 98 -8.18 4.93 -16.47
CA THR A 98 -9.29 4.79 -15.50
C THR A 98 -10.39 3.89 -16.07
N SER A 99 -10.06 3.13 -17.12
CA SER A 99 -10.94 2.12 -17.70
C SER A 99 -10.49 0.76 -17.18
N SER A 100 -11.31 -0.27 -17.40
CA SER A 100 -10.89 -1.63 -17.06
C SER A 100 -9.57 -2.02 -17.74
N GLU A 101 -8.78 -2.83 -17.05
CA GLU A 101 -7.43 -3.31 -17.37
C GLU A 101 -6.45 -2.14 -17.62
N MET A 102 -6.52 -1.12 -16.76
CA MET A 102 -5.60 0.01 -16.76
C MET A 102 -5.06 0.23 -15.36
N ALA A 103 -3.78 0.58 -15.30
CA ALA A 103 -3.14 0.95 -14.06
C ALA A 103 -3.74 2.23 -13.49
N ASP A 104 -4.23 2.13 -12.27
CA ASP A 104 -4.69 3.27 -11.50
C ASP A 104 -4.48 3.07 -9.98
N TRP A 105 -5.21 3.83 -9.17
CA TRP A 105 -5.06 3.85 -7.72
C TRP A 105 -6.34 3.42 -7.00
N ASN A 106 -7.27 2.88 -7.76
CA ASN A 106 -8.41 2.14 -7.30
C ASN A 106 -7.96 0.67 -7.16
N PHE A 107 -8.50 -0.02 -6.18
CA PHE A 107 -8.27 -1.44 -5.98
C PHE A 107 -9.58 -2.17 -6.31
N ASP A 108 -9.51 -3.30 -7.02
CA ASP A 108 -10.64 -4.14 -7.39
C ASP A 108 -11.70 -3.40 -8.25
N GLU A 109 -11.30 -2.38 -9.00
CA GLU A 109 -12.19 -1.62 -9.90
C GLU A 109 -12.56 -2.40 -11.16
N ASP A 110 -11.62 -3.19 -11.69
CA ASP A 110 -11.82 -4.13 -12.79
C ASP A 110 -12.94 -5.13 -12.57
N SER A 111 -13.25 -5.40 -11.30
CA SER A 111 -14.29 -6.35 -10.94
C SER A 111 -15.67 -5.76 -10.82
N ARG A 112 -15.77 -4.43 -10.68
CA ARG A 112 -16.99 -3.76 -10.24
C ARG A 112 -17.74 -3.19 -11.44
N PRO A 113 -18.93 -3.75 -11.77
CA PRO A 113 -19.76 -3.14 -12.80
C PRO A 113 -20.08 -1.70 -12.41
N GLN A 114 -19.87 -0.76 -13.33
CA GLN A 114 -20.13 0.69 -13.19
C GLN A 114 -18.99 1.54 -12.59
N GLY A 115 -17.75 1.04 -12.53
CA GLY A 115 -16.58 1.86 -12.17
C GLY A 115 -16.48 2.16 -10.67
N GLY A 116 -16.96 1.23 -9.84
CA GLY A 116 -16.69 1.25 -8.41
C GLY A 116 -15.30 0.67 -8.11
N TYR A 117 -14.87 0.75 -6.86
CA TYR A 117 -13.62 0.18 -6.36
C TYR A 117 -13.82 -0.30 -4.92
N ALA A 118 -12.95 -1.19 -4.43
CA ALA A 118 -12.93 -1.57 -3.02
C ALA A 118 -12.17 -0.54 -2.19
N ARG A 119 -11.02 -0.07 -2.67
CA ARG A 119 -10.17 0.93 -2.00
C ARG A 119 -9.63 1.93 -3.01
N LYS A 120 -9.32 3.15 -2.57
CA LYS A 120 -8.71 4.17 -3.43
C LYS A 120 -7.67 4.99 -2.70
N VAL A 121 -6.39 4.86 -3.07
CA VAL A 121 -5.26 5.34 -2.24
C VAL A 121 -4.97 6.83 -2.36
N ASN A 122 -5.43 7.47 -3.43
CA ASN A 122 -5.23 8.89 -3.69
C ASN A 122 -6.45 9.77 -3.33
N LEU A 123 -7.39 9.19 -2.59
CA LEU A 123 -8.59 9.87 -2.12
C LEU A 123 -8.83 9.47 -0.67
N ASP A 124 -8.79 10.44 0.25
CA ASP A 124 -9.31 10.21 1.59
C ASP A 124 -10.82 10.36 1.53
N ASP A 125 -11.51 9.26 1.82
CA ASP A 125 -12.97 9.19 1.87
C ASP A 125 -13.52 9.50 3.27
N GLY A 126 -12.65 9.87 4.23
CA GLY A 126 -13.02 10.31 5.56
C GLY A 126 -13.52 11.76 5.64
N GLU A 127 -14.85 11.90 5.72
CA GLU A 127 -15.67 13.09 5.99
C GLU A 127 -15.63 14.23 4.94
N LEU A 128 -16.66 14.25 4.09
CA LEU A 128 -16.92 15.31 3.12
C LEU A 128 -17.06 16.69 3.77
N ILE A 129 -16.13 17.60 3.43
CA ILE A 129 -16.37 19.03 3.48
C ILE A 129 -17.45 19.35 2.42
N ASN A 130 -18.74 19.36 2.82
CA ASN A 130 -19.91 19.93 2.11
C ASN A 130 -21.04 19.00 1.61
N ASN A 131 -21.24 17.81 2.18
CA ASN A 131 -22.60 17.23 2.27
C ASN A 131 -23.36 17.00 0.93
N THR A 132 -22.68 16.84 -0.21
CA THR A 132 -23.35 16.76 -1.54
C THR A 132 -23.29 15.43 -2.27
N ASP A 133 -22.63 14.39 -1.76
CA ASP A 133 -22.96 13.00 -2.11
C ASP A 133 -22.14 12.07 -1.21
N PRO A 134 -22.74 11.39 -0.21
CA PRO A 134 -22.01 10.42 0.58
C PRO A 134 -21.55 9.26 -0.32
N VAL A 135 -20.25 9.05 -0.44
CA VAL A 135 -19.72 7.78 -0.95
C VAL A 135 -20.02 6.75 0.12
N GLU A 136 -20.88 5.75 -0.09
CA GLU A 136 -21.53 4.96 0.99
C GLU A 136 -20.64 4.21 2.04
N ASP A 137 -19.32 4.42 2.13
CA ASP A 137 -18.40 3.79 3.10
C ASP A 137 -17.42 4.76 3.84
N GLU A 138 -17.74 6.06 3.97
CA GLU A 138 -16.89 7.21 4.40
C GLU A 138 -16.21 7.18 5.79
N ASN A 139 -16.21 6.08 6.53
CA ASN A 139 -15.62 6.02 7.89
C ASN A 139 -14.86 4.72 8.19
N GLN A 140 -14.62 3.91 7.16
CA GLN A 140 -14.00 2.60 7.37
C GLN A 140 -12.48 2.68 7.23
N TYR A 141 -11.99 3.37 6.20
CA TYR A 141 -10.57 3.40 5.85
C TYR A 141 -9.75 4.34 6.72
N CYS A 142 -8.49 3.95 6.88
CA CYS A 142 -7.54 4.59 7.75
C CYS A 142 -6.40 5.14 6.90
N CYS A 143 -6.30 6.45 6.74
CA CYS A 143 -5.33 7.08 5.83
C CYS A 143 -4.08 7.62 6.57
N TYR A 144 -4.14 7.81 7.89
CA TYR A 144 -3.05 8.41 8.67
C TYR A 144 -2.91 7.88 10.11
N SER A 145 -1.91 8.36 10.84
CA SER A 145 -1.46 7.80 12.12
C SER A 145 -2.53 7.64 13.19
N THR A 146 -3.38 8.64 13.41
CA THR A 146 -4.41 8.61 14.46
C THR A 146 -5.80 8.29 13.95
N ASP A 147 -5.94 7.97 12.67
CA ASP A 147 -7.22 7.64 12.07
C ASP A 147 -7.82 6.39 12.73
N PRO A 148 -9.06 6.44 13.26
CA PRO A 148 -9.69 5.30 13.89
C PRO A 148 -10.24 4.34 12.83
N CYS A 149 -9.64 3.17 12.69
CA CYS A 149 -10.12 2.18 11.71
C CYS A 149 -11.39 1.50 12.26
N GLY A 150 -12.49 1.56 11.53
CA GLY A 150 -13.75 0.91 11.95
C GLY A 150 -13.85 -0.52 11.40
N GLY A 151 -14.01 -1.54 12.23
CA GLY A 151 -14.36 -2.89 11.75
C GLY A 151 -13.16 -3.75 11.32
N ASP A 152 -13.04 -4.07 10.03
CA ASP A 152 -11.98 -4.91 9.45
C ASP A 152 -10.63 -4.20 9.49
N TYR A 153 -9.99 -4.27 10.65
CA TYR A 153 -8.78 -3.51 10.93
C TYR A 153 -7.64 -3.78 9.96
N GLY A 154 -7.56 -4.97 9.36
CA GLY A 154 -6.51 -5.31 8.40
C GLY A 154 -6.64 -4.45 7.15
N HIS A 155 -7.71 -4.68 6.38
CA HIS A 155 -7.91 -4.03 5.08
C HIS A 155 -7.97 -2.51 5.22
N TYR A 156 -8.66 -2.01 6.23
CA TYR A 156 -8.83 -0.57 6.41
C TYR A 156 -7.57 0.13 6.90
N GLY A 157 -6.85 -0.46 7.86
CA GLY A 157 -5.63 0.16 8.39
C GLY A 157 -4.40 -0.10 7.52
N GLY A 158 -4.41 -1.12 6.66
CA GLY A 158 -3.39 -1.31 5.63
C GLY A 158 -3.32 -0.15 4.63
N MET A 159 -4.43 0.56 4.45
CA MET A 159 -4.54 1.73 3.59
C MET A 159 -3.53 2.83 3.90
N LYS A 160 -3.15 3.04 5.17
CA LYS A 160 -2.10 4.00 5.56
C LYS A 160 -0.80 3.74 4.80
N LEU A 161 -0.43 2.46 4.65
CA LEU A 161 0.79 2.09 3.95
C LEU A 161 0.66 2.31 2.44
N ALA A 162 -0.52 2.00 1.88
CA ALA A 162 -0.81 2.21 0.47
C ALA A 162 -0.82 3.71 0.10
N VAL A 163 -1.31 4.59 0.99
CA VAL A 163 -1.21 6.05 0.84
C VAL A 163 0.25 6.53 0.86
N ALA A 164 1.08 6.04 1.78
CA ALA A 164 2.51 6.37 1.78
C ALA A 164 3.21 5.89 0.49
N PHE A 165 2.82 4.73 -0.04
CA PHE A 165 3.32 4.23 -1.32
C PHE A 165 2.89 5.13 -2.49
N TRP A 166 1.61 5.50 -2.55
CA TRP A 166 1.08 6.45 -3.54
C TRP A 166 1.84 7.78 -3.51
N LEU A 167 2.00 8.38 -2.33
CA LEU A 167 2.75 9.63 -2.15
C LEU A 167 4.20 9.50 -2.62
N ALA A 168 4.87 8.37 -2.39
CA ALA A 168 6.23 8.15 -2.89
C ALA A 168 6.27 7.96 -4.42
N ALA A 169 5.25 7.34 -5.00
CA ALA A 169 5.16 7.07 -6.43
C ALA A 169 4.81 8.33 -7.24
N ASP A 170 3.74 9.04 -6.86
CA ASP A 170 3.14 10.16 -7.59
C ASP A 170 3.49 11.53 -7.00
N GLY A 171 4.04 11.56 -5.80
CA GLY A 171 4.32 12.80 -5.08
C GLY A 171 3.03 13.55 -4.72
N THR A 172 3.22 14.84 -4.46
CA THR A 172 2.14 15.81 -4.35
C THR A 172 2.44 16.98 -5.28
N THR A 173 1.46 17.43 -6.05
CA THR A 173 1.56 18.67 -6.82
C THR A 173 0.42 19.61 -6.47
N ASP A 174 0.75 20.88 -6.22
CA ASP A 174 -0.26 21.94 -6.08
C ASP A 174 -0.60 22.50 -7.48
N ASP A 175 -1.21 21.66 -8.31
CA ASP A 175 -1.68 22.03 -9.64
C ASP A 175 -3.10 22.62 -9.62
N GLY A 176 -3.65 22.84 -8.42
CA GLY A 176 -5.01 23.31 -8.18
C GLY A 176 -6.08 22.22 -8.29
N THR A 177 -5.71 20.97 -8.58
CA THR A 177 -6.60 19.82 -8.48
C THR A 177 -6.53 19.20 -7.09
N VAL A 178 -7.60 18.53 -6.67
CA VAL A 178 -7.64 17.83 -5.38
C VAL A 178 -6.91 16.48 -5.44
N GLU A 179 -6.78 15.91 -6.64
CA GLU A 179 -6.27 14.55 -6.87
C GLU A 179 -4.77 14.42 -6.63
N HIS A 180 -3.99 15.49 -6.77
CA HIS A 180 -2.54 15.48 -6.53
C HIS A 180 -2.11 16.06 -5.17
N ARG A 181 -3.05 16.24 -4.25
CA ARG A 181 -2.76 16.63 -2.86
C ARG A 181 -2.68 15.41 -1.97
N ASN A 182 -1.95 15.52 -0.86
CA ASN A 182 -2.00 14.51 0.20
C ASN A 182 -3.48 14.23 0.55
N PRO A 183 -3.99 12.99 0.34
CA PRO A 183 -5.41 12.69 0.48
C PRO A 183 -5.91 13.04 1.87
N VAL A 184 -5.10 12.81 2.91
CA VAL A 184 -5.39 13.09 4.32
C VAL A 184 -5.73 14.57 4.56
N CYS A 185 -5.15 15.46 3.76
CA CYS A 185 -5.27 16.91 3.93
C CYS A 185 -6.57 17.50 3.38
N ARG A 186 -7.51 16.64 3.00
CA ARG A 186 -8.88 17.02 2.64
C ARG A 186 -9.79 17.12 3.86
N ARG A 187 -9.39 16.59 5.01
CA ARG A 187 -10.13 16.70 6.28
C ARG A 187 -10.03 18.10 6.87
N ASP A 188 -10.87 18.39 7.87
CA ASP A 188 -10.73 19.60 8.66
C ASP A 188 -9.35 19.61 9.34
N PRO A 189 -8.51 20.65 9.14
CA PRO A 189 -7.22 20.75 9.80
C PRO A 189 -7.28 20.68 11.33
N ASP A 190 -8.41 21.03 11.94
CA ASP A 190 -8.61 20.93 13.40
C ASP A 190 -8.78 19.47 13.88
N ASP A 191 -9.10 18.54 12.98
CA ASP A 191 -9.25 17.10 13.26
C ASP A 191 -7.98 16.29 12.95
N LEU A 192 -7.00 16.90 12.28
CA LEU A 192 -5.73 16.25 11.96
C LEU A 192 -4.74 16.35 13.13
N PRO A 193 -4.02 15.26 13.45
CA PRO A 193 -2.98 15.28 14.46
C PRO A 193 -1.82 16.18 13.99
N SER A 194 -1.09 16.75 14.94
CA SER A 194 0.03 17.65 14.66
C SER A 194 1.17 17.04 13.84
N GLU A 195 1.21 15.72 13.78
CA GLU A 195 2.18 14.92 13.06
C GLU A 195 1.88 14.82 11.56
N VAL A 196 0.64 15.04 11.12
CA VAL A 196 0.27 15.09 9.70
C VAL A 196 0.64 16.47 9.17
N ASP A 197 1.57 16.52 8.20
CA ASP A 197 1.99 17.77 7.58
C ASP A 197 1.33 17.97 6.21
N CYS A 198 0.29 18.79 6.19
CA CYS A 198 -0.41 19.15 4.96
C CYS A 198 0.27 20.21 4.09
N ASN A 199 1.38 20.78 4.57
CA ASN A 199 2.21 21.68 3.78
C ASN A 199 3.45 20.98 3.22
N LEU A 200 3.70 19.74 3.63
CA LEU A 200 4.81 18.94 3.11
C LEU A 200 4.53 18.57 1.65
N THR A 201 5.43 18.97 0.76
CA THR A 201 5.41 18.54 -0.64
C THR A 201 6.26 17.29 -0.77
N VAL A 202 5.65 16.18 -1.19
CA VAL A 202 6.36 14.94 -1.52
C VAL A 202 6.78 14.99 -3.00
N THR A 203 8.06 14.81 -3.28
CA THR A 203 8.56 14.76 -4.67
C THR A 203 8.37 13.35 -5.22
N GLU A 204 7.76 13.20 -6.39
CA GLU A 204 7.53 11.88 -7.01
C GLU A 204 8.83 11.11 -7.33
N LEU A 205 8.86 9.79 -7.08
CA LEU A 205 9.91 8.90 -7.61
C LEU A 205 9.50 8.19 -8.91
N GLY A 206 8.20 8.15 -9.18
CA GLY A 206 7.58 7.24 -10.13
C GLY A 206 7.29 5.87 -9.52
N HIS A 207 6.31 5.19 -10.11
CA HIS A 207 5.80 3.89 -9.66
C HIS A 207 6.89 2.84 -9.46
N TRP A 208 7.78 2.66 -10.44
CA TRP A 208 8.74 1.55 -10.39
C TRP A 208 9.82 1.72 -9.32
N PRO A 209 10.45 2.90 -9.16
CA PRO A 209 11.33 3.13 -8.04
C PRO A 209 10.66 2.95 -6.67
N ALA A 210 9.45 3.49 -6.48
CA ALA A 210 8.69 3.31 -5.25
C ALA A 210 8.42 1.81 -4.98
N THR A 211 7.92 1.05 -5.96
CA THR A 211 7.62 -0.38 -5.80
C THR A 211 8.85 -1.17 -5.38
N ARG A 212 10.02 -0.89 -5.97
CA ARG A 212 11.28 -1.56 -5.61
C ARG A 212 11.72 -1.25 -4.18
N ILE A 213 11.60 0.01 -3.75
CA ILE A 213 11.96 0.43 -2.39
C ILE A 213 11.06 -0.27 -1.38
N PHE A 214 9.75 -0.16 -1.55
CA PHE A 214 8.77 -0.76 -0.65
C PHE A 214 8.90 -2.28 -0.63
N PHE A 215 9.00 -2.96 -1.78
CA PHE A 215 9.20 -4.40 -1.81
C PHE A 215 10.49 -4.85 -1.07
N ARG A 216 11.55 -4.04 -1.13
CA ARG A 216 12.79 -4.29 -0.37
C ARG A 216 12.60 -4.10 1.13
N VAL A 217 11.82 -3.11 1.58
CA VAL A 217 11.46 -2.95 3.00
C VAL A 217 10.87 -4.25 3.54
N LEU A 218 9.85 -4.78 2.89
CA LEU A 218 9.18 -6.01 3.30
C LEU A 218 10.13 -7.22 3.35
N THR A 219 10.97 -7.37 2.32
CA THR A 219 11.75 -8.61 2.12
C THR A 219 13.13 -8.61 2.79
N VAL A 220 13.63 -7.45 3.22
CA VAL A 220 15.00 -7.32 3.78
C VAL A 220 15.00 -6.74 5.19
N TYR A 221 14.13 -5.78 5.49
CA TYR A 221 14.24 -4.96 6.70
C TYR A 221 13.14 -5.23 7.72
N ALA A 222 11.92 -5.47 7.24
CA ALA A 222 10.77 -5.70 8.08
C ALA A 222 10.94 -6.94 8.99
N ASN A 223 10.42 -6.85 10.21
CA ASN A 223 10.48 -7.87 11.24
C ASN A 223 9.20 -7.91 12.08
N SER A 224 9.07 -8.96 12.92
CA SER A 224 7.85 -9.18 13.71
C SER A 224 7.61 -8.15 14.81
N THR A 225 8.62 -7.37 15.21
CA THR A 225 8.52 -6.34 16.26
C THR A 225 8.26 -4.93 15.75
N ASP A 226 8.18 -4.75 14.43
CA ASP A 226 7.99 -3.44 13.79
C ASP A 226 6.77 -2.67 14.28
N ASP A 227 6.86 -1.36 14.15
CA ASP A 227 5.73 -0.44 14.19
C ASP A 227 5.70 0.40 12.89
N TRP A 228 4.69 1.27 12.78
CA TRP A 228 4.54 2.14 11.62
C TRP A 228 5.74 3.07 11.38
N ASN A 229 6.38 3.56 12.45
CA ASN A 229 7.54 4.45 12.35
C ASN A 229 8.79 3.72 11.85
N SER A 230 8.89 2.42 12.08
CA SER A 230 10.00 1.59 11.61
C SER A 230 10.07 1.57 10.07
N PHE A 231 8.94 1.60 9.38
CA PHE A 231 8.89 1.50 7.92
C PHE A 231 9.45 2.73 7.20
N ALA A 232 9.26 3.95 7.73
CA ALA A 232 9.90 5.15 7.17
C ALA A 232 11.43 5.01 7.16
N GLU A 233 11.98 4.47 8.25
CA GLU A 233 13.41 4.25 8.37
C GLU A 233 13.92 3.18 7.39
N TYR A 234 13.20 2.07 7.30
CA TYR A 234 13.54 0.97 6.41
C TYR A 234 13.40 1.36 4.94
N ALA A 235 12.46 2.23 4.61
CA ALA A 235 12.30 2.77 3.27
C ALA A 235 13.52 3.60 2.87
N LYS A 236 14.04 4.45 3.76
CA LYS A 236 15.31 5.17 3.52
C LYS A 236 16.48 4.20 3.33
N HIS A 237 16.62 3.19 4.17
CA HIS A 237 17.65 2.17 3.99
C HIS A 237 17.53 1.43 2.65
N SER A 238 16.31 1.11 2.25
CA SER A 238 16.01 0.44 0.98
C SER A 238 16.32 1.33 -0.22
N ALA A 239 15.96 2.62 -0.16
CA ALA A 239 16.32 3.62 -1.14
C ALA A 239 17.85 3.74 -1.27
N TYR A 240 18.55 3.84 -0.15
CA TYR A 240 20.01 3.85 -0.13
C TYR A 240 20.59 2.61 -0.81
N ASP A 241 20.21 1.41 -0.41
CA ASP A 241 20.76 0.17 -0.98
C ASP A 241 20.52 0.03 -2.49
N LEU A 242 19.37 0.49 -2.98
CA LEU A 242 18.96 0.31 -4.38
C LEU A 242 19.57 1.35 -5.32
N TYR A 243 19.77 2.58 -4.83
CA TYR A 243 20.12 3.73 -5.66
C TYR A 243 21.52 4.26 -5.38
N ALA A 244 22.12 3.93 -4.23
CA ALA A 244 23.51 4.26 -3.95
C ALA A 244 24.46 3.49 -4.89
N THR A 245 24.80 4.11 -6.02
CA THR A 245 25.87 3.64 -6.91
C THR A 245 27.22 3.57 -6.18
N ASN A 246 28.16 2.77 -6.69
CA ASN A 246 29.51 2.59 -6.12
C ASN A 246 30.45 3.82 -6.28
N TYR A 247 29.92 5.05 -6.23
CA TYR A 247 30.68 6.26 -6.49
C TYR A 247 31.36 6.82 -5.22
N PRO A 248 32.64 7.22 -5.30
CA PRO A 248 33.29 7.96 -4.22
C PRO A 248 32.72 9.39 -4.18
N GLY A 249 31.68 9.60 -3.34
CA GLY A 249 31.08 10.93 -3.18
C GLY A 249 29.73 11.06 -2.45
N CYS A 250 29.02 9.97 -2.12
CA CYS A 250 27.77 10.02 -1.32
C CYS A 250 26.73 11.06 -1.77
N THR A 251 26.25 10.95 -3.02
CA THR A 251 25.20 11.84 -3.55
C THR A 251 24.13 11.08 -4.34
N ASN A 252 23.94 9.78 -4.11
CA ASN A 252 23.22 8.92 -5.07
C ASN A 252 21.96 8.24 -4.53
N ALA A 253 21.45 8.65 -3.38
CA ALA A 253 20.11 8.21 -2.95
C ALA A 253 19.42 9.23 -2.02
N TYR A 254 19.82 10.51 -2.05
CA TYR A 254 19.24 11.48 -1.11
C TYR A 254 17.81 11.81 -1.48
N ASP A 255 17.54 12.03 -2.76
CA ASP A 255 16.20 12.36 -3.24
C ASP A 255 15.25 11.17 -2.98
N GLU A 256 15.67 9.94 -3.24
CA GLU A 256 14.87 8.74 -2.96
C GLU A 256 14.64 8.54 -1.45
N GLN A 257 15.64 8.82 -0.61
CA GLN A 257 15.49 8.74 0.85
C GLN A 257 14.56 9.83 1.39
N ASP A 258 14.73 11.07 0.94
CA ASP A 258 13.89 12.19 1.34
C ASP A 258 12.45 11.96 0.90
N THR A 259 12.19 11.53 -0.35
CA THR A 259 10.83 11.26 -0.82
C THR A 259 10.12 10.23 0.05
N VAL A 260 10.72 9.06 0.31
CA VAL A 260 10.02 8.04 1.10
C VAL A 260 9.84 8.48 2.55
N GLN A 261 10.79 9.24 3.09
CA GLN A 261 10.65 9.85 4.41
C GLN A 261 9.49 10.86 4.43
N ASP A 262 9.39 11.72 3.42
CA ASP A 262 8.35 12.73 3.32
C ASP A 262 6.98 12.08 3.12
N ALA A 263 6.89 11.02 2.31
CA ALA A 263 5.66 10.26 2.11
C ALA A 263 5.09 9.67 3.42
N PHE A 264 5.95 9.07 4.26
CA PHE A 264 5.52 8.59 5.57
C PHE A 264 5.22 9.74 6.56
N SER A 265 6.00 10.82 6.51
CA SER A 265 5.80 12.00 7.38
C SER A 265 4.48 12.71 7.08
N ALA A 266 4.10 12.80 5.81
CA ALA A 266 2.87 13.40 5.34
C ALA A 266 1.61 12.73 5.93
N ILE A 267 1.69 11.46 6.34
CA ILE A 267 0.59 10.73 6.99
C ILE A 267 0.81 10.47 8.49
N GLY A 268 1.76 11.19 9.11
CA GLY A 268 1.99 11.17 10.55
C GLY A 268 2.93 10.08 11.05
N TYR A 269 3.81 9.53 10.21
CA TYR A 269 4.82 8.54 10.57
C TYR A 269 6.25 8.98 10.21
N PRO A 270 6.79 10.04 10.83
CA PRO A 270 8.10 10.58 10.46
C PRO A 270 9.27 9.65 10.77
N GLY A 271 9.04 8.50 11.40
CA GLY A 271 10.11 7.58 11.76
C GLY A 271 10.99 8.11 12.89
N PRO A 272 12.00 7.33 13.32
CA PRO A 272 12.85 7.66 14.45
C PRO A 272 13.90 8.74 14.13
N THR A 273 14.30 8.88 12.86
CA THR A 273 15.37 9.80 12.45
C THR A 273 15.02 10.61 11.19
N PRO A 274 13.93 11.41 11.19
CA PRO A 274 13.41 12.03 9.98
C PRO A 274 14.44 12.86 9.19
N SER A 275 15.38 13.53 9.88
CA SER A 275 16.42 14.33 9.23
C SER A 275 17.71 13.56 8.89
N HIS A 276 17.82 12.29 9.30
CA HIS A 276 19.02 11.49 9.06
C HIS A 276 18.94 10.80 7.70
N ARG A 277 20.02 10.93 6.94
CA ARG A 277 20.21 10.25 5.66
C ARG A 277 21.31 9.22 5.81
N TYR A 278 21.06 8.04 5.26
CA TYR A 278 22.05 6.99 5.19
C TYR A 278 23.08 7.35 4.12
N CYS A 279 24.31 7.45 4.58
CA CYS A 279 25.50 7.51 3.74
C CYS A 279 26.57 6.67 4.39
N GLN A 280 26.81 5.49 3.84
CA GLN A 280 27.85 4.59 4.31
C GLN A 280 29.20 5.05 3.74
N LEU A 281 29.69 6.25 4.10
CA LEU A 281 31.10 6.57 3.87
C LEU A 281 31.92 6.11 5.07
N CYS A 282 32.63 5.01 4.84
CA CYS A 282 34.08 4.88 5.02
C CYS A 282 34.80 6.17 5.50
N GLY A 283 34.56 6.62 6.73
CA GLY A 283 35.37 7.62 7.43
C GLY A 283 34.83 9.05 7.58
N CYS A 284 33.53 9.34 7.45
CA CYS A 284 32.99 10.60 7.96
C CYS A 284 32.68 10.44 9.47
N PRO A 285 33.32 11.18 10.39
CA PRO A 285 32.97 11.14 11.80
C PRO A 285 31.66 11.89 12.05
N ASP A 286 30.85 11.34 12.96
CA ASP A 286 29.64 11.96 13.53
C ASP A 286 29.88 13.37 14.09
#